data_AF-A0A9E3FF52-F1
#
_entry.id   AF-A0A9E3FF52-F1
#
_cell.length_a   1.000
_cell.length_b   1.000
_cell.length_c   1.000
_cell.angle_alpha   90.00
_cell.angle_beta   90.00
_cell.angle_gamma   90.00
#
_symmetry.space_group_name_H-M   'P 1'
#
loop_
_entity.id
_entity.type
_entity.pdbx_description
1 polymer ?
#
loop_
_entity_poly.entity_id
_entity_poly.type
_entity_poly.pdbx_seq_one_letter_code
_entity_poly.pdbx_strand_id
1 'polypeptide(L)'
;MEEVLMSWSGGKDSCLALYEMQRARECRVAALLTTVTRDYDRISMHGVRRDLLERQAASLGLPLHEVFISKDATNQDYEAKMEEAFRYESQSLTQSRRDHFTAPFLRLGVDRPRLFY
;
A
#
# COMPACT_ATOMS: atom_id res chain seq x y z
N MET A 1 11.35 -9.65 9.66
CA MET A 1 11.48 -9.00 8.34
C MET A 1 10.93 -7.60 8.49
N GLU A 2 11.69 -6.58 8.08
CA GLU A 2 11.25 -5.18 8.20
C GLU A 2 10.06 -4.91 7.27
N GLU A 3 9.12 -4.09 7.72
CA GLU A 3 7.94 -3.72 6.95
C GLU A 3 8.13 -2.33 6.39
N VAL A 4 7.89 -2.18 5.09
CA VAL A 4 8.14 -0.93 4.38
C VAL A 4 6.90 -0.47 3.63
N LEU A 5 6.72 0.84 3.60
CA LEU A 5 5.81 1.50 2.67
C LEU A 5 6.56 1.75 1.37
N MET A 6 5.94 1.40 0.24
CA MET A 6 6.53 1.64 -1.06
C MET A 6 5.86 2.83 -1.74
N SER A 7 6.64 3.85 -2.09
CA SER A 7 6.17 4.92 -2.97
C SER A 7 5.79 4.34 -4.33
N TRP A 8 4.54 4.57 -4.74
CA TRP A 8 3.94 3.92 -5.90
C TRP A 8 3.37 4.96 -6.86
N SER A 9 3.88 4.98 -8.09
CA SER A 9 3.39 5.87 -9.15
C SER A 9 2.42 5.19 -10.13
N GLY A 10 2.29 3.87 -10.05
CA GLY A 10 1.58 3.05 -11.04
C GLY A 10 2.32 2.85 -12.37
N GLY A 11 3.52 3.42 -12.51
CA GLY A 11 4.36 3.31 -13.70
C GLY A 11 5.32 2.11 -13.66
N LYS A 12 5.96 1.84 -14.82
CA LYS A 12 6.89 0.72 -15.01
C LYS A 12 8.03 0.68 -13.97
N ASP A 13 8.52 1.85 -13.57
CA ASP A 13 9.68 1.97 -12.67
C ASP A 13 9.29 1.58 -11.24
N SER A 14 8.08 1.97 -10.80
CA SER A 14 7.50 1.47 -9.55
C SER A 14 7.20 -0.03 -9.62
N CYS A 15 6.71 -0.56 -10.74
CA CYS A 15 6.51 -2.00 -10.90
C CYS A 15 7.82 -2.78 -10.77
N LEU A 16 8.89 -2.31 -11.41
CA LEU A 16 10.21 -2.94 -11.35
C LEU A 16 10.79 -2.90 -9.94
N ALA A 17 10.70 -1.76 -9.26
CA ALA A 17 11.16 -1.63 -7.87
C ALA A 17 10.40 -2.61 -6.94
N LEU A 18 9.09 -2.75 -7.11
CA LEU A 18 8.28 -3.67 -6.30
C LEU A 18 8.72 -5.12 -6.53
N TYR A 19 8.91 -5.48 -7.79
CA TYR A 19 9.36 -6.81 -8.18
C TYR A 19 10.72 -7.15 -7.55
N GLU A 20 11.71 -6.24 -7.64
CA GLU A 20 13.03 -6.48 -7.06
C GLU A 20 13.00 -6.56 -5.53
N MET A 21 12.21 -5.70 -4.85
CA MET A 21 12.04 -5.77 -3.40
C MET A 21 11.43 -7.11 -2.95
N GLN A 22 10.38 -7.58 -3.65
CA GLN A 22 9.75 -8.87 -3.37
C GLN A 22 10.68 -10.05 -3.63
N ARG A 23 11.55 -9.94 -4.64
CA ARG A 23 12.53 -10.97 -5.01
C ARG A 23 13.69 -11.05 -4.02
N ALA A 24 14.22 -9.91 -3.57
CA ALA A 24 15.33 -9.85 -2.61
C ALA A 24 14.96 -10.44 -1.23
N ARG A 25 13.67 -10.35 -0.84
CA ARG A 25 13.14 -10.85 0.45
C ARG A 25 13.81 -10.25 1.69
N GLU A 26 14.46 -9.11 1.55
CA GLU A 26 15.09 -8.37 2.65
C GLU A 26 14.04 -7.62 3.50
N CYS A 27 12.97 -7.17 2.87
CA CYS A 27 11.85 -6.48 3.49
C CYS A 27 10.50 -7.02 2.99
N ARG A 28 9.43 -6.72 3.74
CA ARG A 28 8.04 -6.98 3.37
C ARG A 28 7.38 -5.65 2.99
N VAL A 29 6.95 -5.52 1.73
CA VAL A 29 6.11 -4.39 1.32
C VAL A 29 4.75 -4.54 2.00
N ALA A 30 4.46 -3.63 2.94
CA ALA A 30 3.24 -3.69 3.73
C ALA A 30 2.08 -2.95 3.07
N ALA A 31 2.37 -1.84 2.39
CA ALA A 31 1.41 -1.07 1.62
C ALA A 31 2.10 -0.23 0.53
N LEU A 32 1.32 0.19 -0.45
CA LEU A 32 1.67 1.20 -1.45
C LEU A 32 1.26 2.58 -0.94
N LEU A 33 2.08 3.59 -1.21
CA LEU A 33 1.82 4.98 -0.84
C LEU A 33 1.84 5.86 -2.09
N THR A 34 0.75 6.58 -2.36
CA THR A 34 0.62 7.42 -3.56
C THR A 34 -0.03 8.76 -3.23
N THR A 35 0.47 9.84 -3.83
CA THR A 35 -0.14 11.17 -3.71
C THR A 35 -1.13 11.42 -4.83
N VAL A 36 -2.35 11.84 -4.46
CA VAL A 36 -3.45 12.09 -5.40
C VAL A 36 -3.83 13.57 -5.33
N THR A 37 -3.84 14.24 -6.47
CA THR A 37 -4.33 15.61 -6.58
C THR A 37 -5.86 15.57 -6.56
N ARG A 38 -6.46 16.05 -5.46
CA ARG A 38 -7.89 15.92 -5.17
C ARG A 38 -8.77 16.53 -6.27
N ASP A 39 -8.38 17.69 -6.79
CA ASP A 39 -9.13 18.45 -7.79
C ASP A 39 -9.32 17.72 -9.12
N TYR A 40 -8.40 16.80 -9.44
CA TYR A 40 -8.39 16.08 -10.71
C TYR A 40 -8.67 14.59 -10.57
N ASP A 41 -8.74 14.09 -9.34
CA ASP A 41 -8.86 12.68 -9.00
C ASP A 41 -7.82 11.80 -9.72
N ARG A 42 -6.57 12.28 -9.66
CA ARG A 42 -5.43 11.71 -10.40
C ARG A 42 -4.16 11.70 -9.58
N ILE A 43 -3.28 10.75 -9.87
CA ILE A 43 -1.92 10.72 -9.34
C ILE A 43 -1.22 12.04 -9.69
N SER A 44 -0.67 12.67 -8.66
CA SER A 44 0.07 13.93 -8.77
C SER A 44 1.31 13.68 -9.63
N MET A 45 1.51 14.47 -10.71
CA MET A 45 2.58 14.41 -11.73
C MET A 45 2.32 13.61 -13.02
N HIS A 46 1.63 12.46 -12.98
CA HIS A 46 1.47 11.61 -14.19
C HIS A 46 0.02 11.50 -14.69
N GLY A 47 -0.93 12.12 -13.99
CA GLY A 47 -2.30 12.26 -14.47
C GLY A 47 -3.06 10.93 -14.59
N VAL A 48 -2.55 9.85 -14.01
CA VAL A 48 -3.23 8.54 -13.97
C VAL A 48 -4.47 8.66 -13.09
N ARG A 49 -5.61 8.15 -13.54
CA ARG A 49 -6.87 8.20 -12.77
C ARG A 49 -6.76 7.36 -11.50
N ARG A 50 -7.35 7.85 -10.42
CA ARG A 50 -7.40 7.15 -9.13
C ARG A 50 -8.01 5.75 -9.25
N ASP A 51 -9.09 5.56 -10.00
CA ASP A 51 -9.67 4.24 -10.27
C ASP A 51 -8.67 3.22 -10.83
N LEU A 52 -7.72 3.67 -11.68
CA LEU A 52 -6.72 2.76 -12.24
C LEU A 52 -5.66 2.40 -11.18
N LEU A 53 -5.26 3.38 -10.38
CA LEU A 53 -4.37 3.17 -9.23
C LEU A 53 -4.95 2.15 -8.24
N GLU A 54 -6.22 2.29 -7.88
CA GLU A 54 -6.92 1.36 -6.98
C GLU A 54 -6.96 -0.06 -7.56
N ARG A 55 -7.26 -0.19 -8.86
CA ARG A 55 -7.25 -1.50 -9.55
C ARG A 55 -5.86 -2.12 -9.60
N GLN A 56 -4.81 -1.31 -9.80
CA GLN A 56 -3.44 -1.79 -9.74
C GLN A 56 -3.12 -2.34 -8.34
N ALA A 57 -3.39 -1.59 -7.28
CA ALA A 57 -3.16 -2.04 -5.90
C ALA A 57 -3.93 -3.32 -5.57
N ALA A 58 -5.21 -3.39 -5.95
CA ALA A 58 -6.03 -4.59 -5.79
C ALA A 58 -5.46 -5.80 -6.54
N SER A 59 -4.98 -5.61 -7.78
CA SER A 59 -4.36 -6.70 -8.56
C SER A 59 -3.06 -7.21 -7.95
N LEU A 60 -2.34 -6.35 -7.23
CA LEU A 60 -1.11 -6.69 -6.50
C LEU A 60 -1.41 -7.33 -5.13
N GLY A 61 -2.66 -7.28 -4.67
CA GLY A 61 -3.04 -7.74 -3.33
C GLY A 61 -2.40 -6.91 -2.21
N LEU A 62 -2.05 -5.65 -2.49
CA LEU A 62 -1.40 -4.75 -1.53
C LEU A 62 -2.36 -3.62 -1.12
N PRO A 63 -2.42 -3.27 0.17
CA PRO A 63 -3.11 -2.07 0.62
C PRO A 63 -2.55 -0.82 -0.09
N LEU A 64 -3.43 0.14 -0.35
CA LEU A 64 -3.08 1.44 -0.93
C LEU A 64 -3.41 2.53 0.08
N HIS A 65 -2.40 3.31 0.45
CA HIS A 65 -2.56 4.54 1.22
C HIS A 65 -2.46 5.74 0.28
N GLU A 66 -3.52 6.56 0.27
CA GLU A 66 -3.62 7.71 -0.62
C GLU A 66 -3.45 9.00 0.15
N VAL A 67 -2.47 9.80 -0.25
CA VAL A 67 -2.21 11.13 0.31
C VAL A 67 -2.83 12.18 -0.60
N PHE A 68 -3.99 12.71 -0.20
CA PHE A 68 -4.68 13.74 -0.97
C PHE A 68 -4.04 15.11 -0.78
N ILE A 69 -3.63 15.73 -1.89
CA ILE A 69 -3.13 17.11 -1.94
C ILE A 69 -4.02 17.97 -2.83
N SER A 70 -4.07 19.27 -2.54
CA SER A 70 -4.71 20.26 -3.42
C SER A 70 -3.85 20.49 -4.67
N LYS A 71 -4.45 20.85 -5.80
CA LYS A 71 -3.71 21.31 -6.99
C LYS A 71 -2.83 22.54 -6.72
N ASP A 72 -3.24 23.36 -5.75
CA ASP A 72 -2.57 24.61 -5.34
C ASP A 72 -1.65 24.37 -4.12
N ALA A 73 -1.42 23.11 -3.74
CA ALA A 73 -0.60 22.76 -2.60
C ALA A 73 0.85 23.23 -2.81
N THR A 74 1.40 23.88 -1.79
CA THR A 74 2.82 24.18 -1.72
C THR A 74 3.62 22.93 -1.37
N ASN A 75 4.95 22.99 -1.51
CA ASN A 75 5.81 21.91 -1.05
C ASN A 75 5.70 21.69 0.48
N GLN A 76 5.45 22.76 1.24
CA GLN A 76 5.21 22.65 2.69
C GLN A 76 3.92 21.87 3.00
N ASP A 77 2.86 22.12 2.23
CA ASP A 77 1.60 21.36 2.37
C ASP A 77 1.81 19.88 2.03
N TYR A 78 2.57 19.59 0.98
CA TYR A 78 2.96 18.24 0.59
C TYR A 78 3.73 17.53 1.71
N GLU A 79 4.79 18.16 2.24
CA GLU A 79 5.61 17.59 3.30
C GLU A 79 4.80 17.32 4.56
N ALA A 80 3.95 18.26 4.98
CA ALA A 80 3.07 18.08 6.13
C ALA A 80 2.09 16.90 5.95
N LYS A 81 1.54 16.74 4.74
CA LYS A 81 0.64 15.63 4.41
C LYS A 81 1.35 14.28 4.37
N MET A 82 2.58 14.24 3.86
CA MET A 82 3.41 13.04 3.87
C MET A 82 3.82 12.66 5.30
N GLU A 83 4.17 13.62 6.14
CA GLU A 83 4.48 13.36 7.55
C GLU A 83 3.27 12.82 8.32
N GLU A 84 2.07 13.35 8.06
CA GLU A 84 0.81 12.81 8.58
C GLU A 84 0.62 11.35 8.18
N ALA A 85 0.79 11.03 6.89
CA ALA A 85 0.68 9.66 6.37
C ALA A 85 1.71 8.71 7.01
N PHE A 86 2.97 9.12 7.12
CA PHE A 86 4.01 8.30 7.74
C PHE A 86 3.74 8.03 9.22
N ARG A 87 3.24 9.04 9.97
CA ARG A 87 2.85 8.84 11.37
C ARG A 87 1.70 7.86 11.50
N TYR A 88 0.66 8.01 10.69
CA TYR A 88 -0.49 7.09 10.69
C TYR A 88 -0.09 5.65 10.40
N GLU A 89 0.73 5.44 9.37
CA GLU A 89 1.19 4.10 8.99
C GLU A 89 2.14 3.50 10.03
N SER A 90 3.02 4.30 10.65
CA SER A 90 3.90 3.83 11.72
C SER A 90 3.11 3.26 12.91
N GLN A 91 1.98 3.88 13.25
CA GLN A 91 1.07 3.41 14.30
C GLN A 91 0.32 2.16 13.85
N SER A 92 -0.18 2.15 12.60
CA SER A 92 -0.94 1.03 12.02
C SER A 92 -0.10 -0.25 11.91
N LEU A 93 1.14 -0.14 11.44
CA LEU A 93 2.09 -1.26 11.37
C LEU A 93 2.47 -1.75 12.77
N THR A 94 2.64 -0.85 13.74
CA THR A 94 2.91 -1.23 15.13
C THR A 94 1.73 -1.97 15.76
N GLN A 95 0.49 -1.55 15.49
CA GLN A 95 -0.72 -2.21 15.98
C GLN A 95 -0.92 -3.58 15.33
N SER A 96 -0.75 -3.69 14.01
CA SER A 96 -0.86 -4.97 13.28
C SER A 96 0.14 -6.02 13.80
N ARG A 97 1.33 -5.60 14.25
CA ARG A 97 2.30 -6.51 14.90
C ARG A 97 1.86 -7.02 16.26
N ARG A 98 1.11 -6.22 17.03
CA ARG A 98 0.56 -6.63 18.34
C ARG A 98 -0.55 -7.65 18.18
N ASP A 99 -1.42 -7.46 17.18
CA ASP A 99 -2.53 -8.37 16.90
C ASP A 99 -2.02 -9.73 16.37
N HIS A 100 -0.89 -9.75 15.66
CA HIS A 100 -0.22 -11.00 15.22
C HIS A 100 0.44 -11.79 16.36
N PHE A 101 0.63 -11.21 17.55
CA PHE A 101 1.19 -11.88 18.73
C PHE A 101 0.11 -12.47 19.67
N THR A 102 -1.18 -12.33 19.34
CA THR A 102 -2.32 -12.85 20.13
C THR A 102 -3.17 -13.89 19.38
N ALA A 103 -2.56 -14.69 18.50
CA ALA A 103 -3.20 -15.87 17.93
C ALA A 103 -2.41 -17.16 18.27
N PRO A 104 -2.52 -17.69 19.51
CA PRO A 104 -2.12 -19.06 19.75
C PRO A 104 -3.17 -19.97 19.11
N PHE A 105 -2.73 -20.74 18.10
CA PHE A 105 -3.17 -22.12 17.88
C PHE A 105 -4.68 -22.42 17.97
N LEU A 106 -5.43 -22.30 16.86
CA LEU A 106 -6.56 -23.19 16.56
C LEU A 106 -7.13 -22.95 15.14
N ARG A 107 -6.73 -23.80 14.20
CA ARG A 107 -7.68 -24.37 13.23
C ARG A 107 -7.24 -25.77 12.83
N LEU A 108 -7.53 -26.71 13.72
CA LEU A 108 -7.67 -28.14 13.41
C LEU A 108 -8.92 -28.35 12.55
N GLY A 109 -8.79 -29.17 11.48
CA GLY A 109 -9.88 -29.85 10.76
C GLY A 109 -10.80 -28.93 9.94
N VAL A 110 -11.15 -29.20 8.69
CA VAL A 110 -11.59 -30.49 8.13
C VAL A 110 -11.23 -30.57 6.64
N ASP A 111 -10.90 -31.81 6.26
CA ASP A 111 -10.55 -32.35 4.96
C ASP A 111 -11.81 -32.55 4.08
N ARG A 112 -11.76 -32.09 2.82
CA ARG A 112 -12.45 -32.57 1.57
C ARG A 112 -13.98 -32.37 1.38
N PRO A 113 -14.55 -32.56 0.14
CA PRO A 113 -13.94 -32.97 -1.15
C PRO A 113 -14.32 -32.15 -2.41
N ARG A 114 -13.65 -32.58 -3.49
CA ARG A 114 -13.79 -32.29 -4.93
C ARG A 114 -15.20 -32.51 -5.52
N LEU A 115 -15.45 -31.75 -6.59
CA LEU A 115 -16.05 -32.09 -7.91
C LEU A 115 -17.50 -32.59 -8.04
N PHE A 116 -18.10 -32.08 -9.14
CA PHE A 116 -19.31 -32.48 -9.90
C PHE A 116 -20.68 -32.14 -9.30
N TYR A 117 -21.39 -31.21 -9.94
CA TYR A 117 -22.34 -31.50 -11.03
C TYR A 117 -22.26 -30.39 -12.09
#